data_AF-A0AAP2HNJ3-F1
#
_entry.id   AF-A0AAP2HNJ3-F1
#
_cell.length_a   1.000
_cell.length_b   1.000
_cell.length_c   1.000
_cell.angle_alpha   90.00
_cell.angle_beta   90.00
_cell.angle_gamma   90.00
#
_symmetry.space_group_name_H-M   'P 1'
#
loop_
_entity.id
_entity.type
_entity.pdbx_description
1 polymer ?
#
loop_
_entity_poly.entity_id
_entity_poly.type
_entity_poly.pdbx_seq_one_letter_code
_entity_poly.pdbx_strand_id
1 'polypeptide(L)'
;MSDTKTIILRKPLTYGKGADEKVVTEISLREPLAGEYEEAERSGGVFGTPIALIAILSGVPVDVIDEMYGSQIDEAEDFIASFGHAVARNPAASPDEIVLPLVKPVKMTSEDSPLNIASLSLCEPTNRQKRKAAEAGGPFASGVAMIAMIGKVPKSAVRAMCARDFLAAISYFNGFQVRRSPDSDE
;
A
#
# COMPACT_ATOMS: atom_id res chain seq x y z
N MET A 1 0.15 1.69 -17.50
CA MET A 1 1.02 0.75 -16.78
C MET A 1 0.25 -0.55 -16.59
N SER A 2 0.91 -1.70 -16.64
CA SER A 2 0.25 -2.99 -16.36
C SER A 2 -0.08 -3.08 -14.87
N ASP A 3 -1.25 -3.60 -14.52
CA ASP A 3 -1.67 -3.85 -13.14
C ASP A 3 -1.06 -5.13 -12.56
N THR A 4 -0.44 -5.96 -13.42
CA THR A 4 0.22 -7.21 -13.06
C THR A 4 1.59 -7.33 -13.74
N LYS A 5 2.46 -8.15 -13.15
CA LYS A 5 3.78 -8.48 -13.70
C LYS A 5 4.16 -9.91 -13.35
N THR A 6 4.63 -10.66 -14.33
CA THR A 6 5.27 -11.97 -14.11
C THR A 6 6.78 -11.79 -14.16
N ILE A 7 7.49 -12.32 -13.18
CA ILE A 7 8.96 -12.36 -13.15
C ILE A 7 9.38 -13.82 -13.28
N ILE A 8 10.04 -14.16 -14.38
CA ILE A 8 10.63 -15.48 -14.57
C ILE A 8 11.91 -15.55 -13.73
N LEU A 9 11.99 -16.55 -12.84
CA LEU A 9 13.15 -16.74 -11.98
C LEU A 9 14.32 -17.27 -12.80
N ARG A 10 15.48 -16.61 -12.70
CA ARG A 10 16.69 -17.05 -13.41
C ARG A 10 17.24 -18.37 -12.86
N LYS A 11 16.91 -18.68 -11.61
CA LYS A 11 17.16 -19.96 -10.96
C LYS A 11 15.83 -20.43 -10.36
N PRO A 12 15.35 -21.64 -10.69
CA PRO A 12 14.20 -22.21 -10.01
C PRO A 12 14.47 -22.33 -8.51
N LEU A 13 13.46 -22.02 -7.71
CA LEU A 13 13.50 -22.15 -6.25
C LEU A 13 12.59 -23.30 -5.84
N THR A 14 12.91 -23.97 -4.73
CA THR A 14 12.17 -25.15 -4.28
C THR A 14 11.81 -25.02 -2.82
N TYR A 15 10.59 -25.42 -2.45
CA TYR A 15 10.15 -25.46 -1.07
C TYR A 15 9.14 -26.57 -0.81
N GLY A 16 8.90 -26.88 0.45
CA GLY A 16 8.20 -28.11 0.84
C GLY A 16 9.14 -29.32 0.87
N LYS A 17 8.60 -30.51 1.11
CA LYS A 17 9.38 -31.75 1.20
C LYS A 17 8.57 -32.93 0.68
N GLY A 18 9.24 -33.89 0.07
CA GLY A 18 8.63 -35.15 -0.37
C GLY A 18 7.54 -34.93 -1.42
N ALA A 19 6.33 -35.44 -1.16
CA ALA A 19 5.21 -35.30 -2.09
C ALA A 19 4.68 -33.86 -2.21
N ASP A 20 5.01 -32.98 -1.26
CA ASP A 20 4.57 -31.58 -1.23
C ASP A 20 5.66 -30.61 -1.74
N GLU A 21 6.74 -31.12 -2.34
CA GLU A 21 7.78 -30.29 -2.94
C GLU A 21 7.22 -29.49 -4.12
N LYS A 22 7.46 -28.17 -4.10
CA LYS A 22 7.04 -27.23 -5.13
C LYS A 22 8.25 -26.54 -5.71
N VAL A 23 8.30 -26.50 -7.05
CA VAL A 23 9.30 -25.75 -7.79
C VAL A 23 8.68 -24.45 -8.31
N VAL A 24 9.30 -23.33 -7.99
CA VAL A 24 8.93 -22.00 -8.44
C VAL A 24 9.89 -21.61 -9.57
N THR A 25 9.35 -21.44 -10.77
CA THR A 25 10.11 -20.94 -11.93
C THR A 25 9.75 -19.50 -12.28
N GLU A 26 8.65 -18.99 -11.73
CA GLU A 26 8.17 -17.64 -11.91
C GLU A 26 7.32 -17.20 -10.72
N ILE A 27 7.24 -15.89 -10.51
CA ILE A 27 6.28 -15.28 -9.57
C ILE A 27 5.37 -14.32 -10.32
N SER A 28 4.12 -14.23 -9.87
CA SER A 28 3.14 -13.28 -10.39
C SER A 28 2.86 -12.21 -9.34
N LEU A 29 2.96 -10.96 -9.74
CA LEU A 29 2.74 -9.78 -8.90
C LEU A 29 1.57 -8.97 -9.44
N ARG A 30 0.93 -8.22 -8.55
CA ARG A 30 -0.12 -7.25 -8.86
C ARG A 30 0.03 -5.99 -8.02
N GLU A 31 -0.77 -4.98 -8.35
CA GLU A 31 -0.97 -3.83 -7.47
C GLU A 31 -1.34 -4.30 -6.04
N PRO A 32 -0.59 -3.90 -5.00
CA PRO A 32 -0.91 -4.27 -3.63
C PRO A 32 -2.16 -3.56 -3.12
N LEU A 33 -2.78 -4.15 -2.12
CA LEU A 33 -3.78 -3.51 -1.28
C LEU A 33 -3.12 -2.84 -0.08
N ALA A 34 -3.76 -1.82 0.48
CA ALA A 34 -3.28 -1.14 1.68
C ALA A 34 -3.07 -2.09 2.86
N GLY A 35 -3.95 -3.08 3.02
CA GLY A 35 -3.83 -4.11 4.05
C GLY A 35 -2.63 -5.02 3.87
N GLU A 36 -2.16 -5.23 2.64
CA GLU A 36 -0.97 -6.05 2.34
C GLU A 36 0.32 -5.30 2.67
N TYR A 37 0.35 -3.98 2.46
CA TYR A 37 1.44 -3.15 2.97
C TYR A 37 1.51 -3.17 4.51
N GLU A 38 0.36 -3.03 5.18
CA GLU A 38 0.28 -3.12 6.65
C GLU A 38 0.70 -4.51 7.16
N GLU A 39 0.33 -5.57 6.45
CA GLU A 39 0.73 -6.94 6.78
C GLU A 39 2.23 -7.14 6.60
N ALA A 40 2.80 -6.70 5.47
CA ALA A 40 4.22 -6.77 5.19
C ALA A 40 5.06 -5.98 6.20
N GLU A 41 4.59 -4.80 6.63
CA GLU A 41 5.23 -4.01 7.68
C GLU A 41 5.31 -4.77 9.00
N ARG A 42 4.25 -5.50 9.35
CA ARG A 42 4.18 -6.29 10.58
C ARG A 42 5.00 -7.59 10.49
N SER A 43 5.04 -8.24 9.33
CA SER A 43 5.70 -9.54 9.13
C SER A 43 7.14 -9.44 8.61
N GLY A 44 7.60 -8.25 8.23
CA GLY A 44 8.90 -8.02 7.60
C GLY A 44 10.08 -8.58 8.40
N GLY A 45 10.06 -8.47 9.73
CA GLY A 45 11.04 -9.10 10.61
C GLY A 45 12.49 -8.90 10.16
N VAL A 46 13.22 -10.00 9.98
CA VAL A 46 14.62 -10.00 9.51
C VAL A 46 14.77 -9.81 7.99
N PHE A 47 13.72 -10.07 7.22
CA PHE A 47 13.71 -9.99 5.75
C PHE A 47 13.46 -8.57 5.24
N GLY A 48 12.76 -7.77 6.05
CA GLY A 48 12.31 -6.43 5.67
C GLY A 48 10.98 -6.44 4.91
N THR A 49 10.33 -5.28 4.92
CA THR A 49 9.00 -5.07 4.30
C THR A 49 8.94 -5.41 2.81
N PRO A 50 9.94 -5.08 1.96
CA PRO A 50 9.85 -5.37 0.53
C PRO A 50 9.76 -6.86 0.22
N ILE A 51 10.61 -7.68 0.83
CA ILE A 51 10.62 -9.14 0.66
C ILE A 51 9.31 -9.74 1.16
N ALA A 52 8.84 -9.32 2.35
CA ALA A 52 7.56 -9.77 2.88
C ALA A 52 6.38 -9.40 1.97
N LEU A 53 6.40 -8.20 1.37
CA LEU A 53 5.35 -7.78 0.45
C LEU A 53 5.36 -8.61 -0.85
N ILE A 54 6.53 -8.87 -1.42
CA ILE A 54 6.67 -9.74 -2.59
C ILE A 54 6.15 -11.16 -2.29
N ALA A 55 6.45 -11.70 -1.11
CA ALA A 55 5.96 -12.99 -0.64
C ALA A 55 4.41 -13.01 -0.54
N ILE A 56 3.81 -12.00 0.07
CA ILE A 56 2.35 -11.85 0.18
C ILE A 56 1.69 -11.82 -1.20
N LEU A 57 2.22 -11.03 -2.14
CA LEU A 57 1.64 -10.85 -3.46
C LEU A 57 1.79 -12.08 -4.35
N SER A 58 2.93 -12.76 -4.27
CA SER A 58 3.21 -13.96 -5.08
C SER A 58 2.60 -15.23 -4.51
N GLY A 59 2.27 -15.24 -3.21
CA GLY A 59 1.84 -16.45 -2.48
C GLY A 59 2.97 -17.46 -2.23
N VAL A 60 4.22 -17.07 -2.50
CA VAL A 60 5.41 -17.89 -2.24
C VAL A 60 5.94 -17.56 -0.84
N PRO A 61 6.44 -18.55 -0.07
CA PRO A 61 6.97 -18.31 1.27
C PRO A 61 8.09 -17.27 1.31
N VAL A 62 8.16 -16.48 2.37
CA VAL A 62 9.10 -15.34 2.49
C VAL A 62 10.56 -15.77 2.48
N ASP A 63 10.88 -16.91 3.10
CA ASP A 63 12.21 -17.53 3.09
C ASP A 63 12.64 -17.99 1.70
N VAL A 64 11.67 -18.39 0.87
CA VAL A 64 11.93 -18.76 -0.53
C VAL A 64 12.15 -17.51 -1.38
N ILE A 65 11.34 -16.46 -1.19
CA ILE A 65 11.55 -15.18 -1.89
C ILE A 65 12.92 -14.57 -1.54
N ASP A 66 13.37 -14.71 -0.29
CA ASP A 66 14.69 -14.24 0.16
C ASP A 66 15.87 -14.93 -0.57
N GLU A 67 15.64 -16.11 -1.19
CA GLU A 67 16.63 -16.79 -2.04
C GLU A 67 16.68 -16.27 -3.48
N MET A 68 15.77 -15.38 -3.89
CA MET A 68 15.83 -14.76 -5.20
C MET A 68 17.10 -13.92 -5.34
N TYR A 69 17.59 -13.79 -6.58
CA TYR A 69 18.67 -12.86 -6.84
C TYR A 69 18.24 -11.42 -6.56
N GLY A 70 19.10 -10.63 -5.91
CA GLY A 70 18.81 -9.24 -5.53
C GLY A 70 18.27 -8.38 -6.68
N SER A 71 18.84 -8.49 -7.89
CA SER A 71 18.33 -7.72 -9.04
C SER A 71 16.89 -8.10 -9.48
N GLN A 72 16.40 -9.29 -9.11
CA GLN A 72 15.00 -9.69 -9.34
C GLN A 72 14.08 -9.22 -8.22
N ILE A 73 14.62 -9.04 -7.01
CA ILE A 73 13.94 -8.31 -5.92
C ILE A 73 13.81 -6.85 -6.31
N ASP A 74 14.89 -6.19 -6.76
CA ASP A 74 14.86 -4.81 -7.25
C ASP A 74 13.82 -4.62 -8.36
N GLU A 75 13.75 -5.55 -9.32
CA GLU A 75 12.75 -5.53 -10.40
C GLU A 75 11.30 -5.62 -9.89
N ALA A 76 11.07 -6.43 -8.84
CA ALA A 76 9.76 -6.56 -8.20
C ALA A 76 9.41 -5.29 -7.41
N GLU A 77 10.37 -4.74 -6.67
CA GLU A 77 10.22 -3.50 -5.92
C GLU A 77 9.91 -2.32 -6.84
N ASP A 78 10.64 -2.17 -7.95
CA ASP A 78 10.39 -1.13 -8.95
C ASP A 78 8.97 -1.22 -9.51
N PHE A 79 8.50 -2.44 -9.78
CA PHE A 79 7.12 -2.66 -10.21
C PHE A 79 6.12 -2.25 -9.13
N ILE A 80 6.32 -2.63 -7.87
CA ILE A 80 5.41 -2.28 -6.77
C ILE A 80 5.43 -0.76 -6.49
N ALA A 81 6.60 -0.13 -6.44
CA ALA A 81 6.78 1.30 -6.17
C ALA A 81 6.16 2.17 -7.27
N SER A 82 6.09 1.64 -8.49
CA SER A 82 5.53 2.37 -9.63
C SER A 82 4.08 2.82 -9.46
N PHE A 83 3.27 2.09 -8.66
CA PHE A 83 1.89 2.45 -8.39
C PHE A 83 1.76 3.76 -7.58
N GLY A 84 2.82 4.16 -6.85
CA GLY A 84 2.90 5.43 -6.13
C GLY A 84 3.63 6.57 -6.85
N HIS A 85 4.28 6.30 -7.99
CA HIS A 85 5.18 7.28 -8.64
C HIS A 85 4.51 8.59 -9.04
N ALA A 86 3.27 8.56 -9.53
CA ALA A 86 2.57 9.78 -9.94
C ALA A 86 2.38 10.77 -8.78
N VAL A 87 2.23 10.22 -7.58
CA VAL A 87 1.90 10.96 -6.36
C VAL A 87 3.17 11.46 -5.66
N ALA A 88 4.26 10.68 -5.66
CA ALA A 88 5.51 11.03 -5.00
C ALA A 88 6.33 12.14 -5.70
N ARG A 89 6.14 12.33 -7.00
CA ARG A 89 7.03 13.19 -7.82
C ARG A 89 6.77 14.69 -7.72
N ASN A 90 5.62 15.12 -7.20
CA ASN A 90 5.30 16.55 -7.09
C ASN A 90 4.54 16.84 -5.79
N PRO A 91 5.24 16.94 -4.65
CA PRO A 91 4.59 17.29 -3.39
C PRO A 91 4.07 18.73 -3.46
N ALA A 92 2.75 18.88 -3.53
CA ALA A 92 2.07 20.15 -3.46
C ALA A 92 1.43 20.35 -2.07
N ALA A 93 1.24 21.61 -1.67
CA ALA A 93 0.38 21.91 -0.54
C ALA A 93 -1.02 21.34 -0.81
N SER A 94 -1.60 20.72 0.21
CA SER A 94 -2.95 20.18 0.13
C SER A 94 -3.98 21.21 0.60
N PRO A 95 -5.14 21.31 -0.07
CA PRO A 95 -6.23 22.15 0.42
C PRO A 95 -6.83 21.55 1.69
N ASP A 96 -7.52 22.39 2.48
CA ASP A 96 -8.06 21.99 3.78
C ASP A 96 -9.08 20.84 3.68
N GLU A 97 -9.78 20.69 2.54
CA GLU A 97 -10.74 19.62 2.28
C GLU A 97 -10.65 19.13 0.81
N ILE A 98 -10.86 17.82 0.60
CA ILE A 98 -10.99 17.22 -0.74
C ILE A 98 -12.07 16.14 -0.77
N VAL A 99 -12.58 15.85 -1.97
CA VAL A 99 -13.23 14.59 -2.29
C VAL A 99 -12.30 13.83 -3.24
N LEU A 100 -11.69 12.75 -2.76
CA LEU A 100 -10.80 11.88 -3.52
C LEU A 100 -11.62 10.74 -4.17
N PRO A 101 -11.89 10.77 -5.49
CA PRO A 101 -12.48 9.62 -6.17
C PRO A 101 -11.49 8.45 -6.20
N LEU A 102 -11.98 7.24 -5.95
CA LEU A 102 -11.16 6.04 -6.03
C LEU A 102 -11.06 5.56 -7.48
N VAL A 103 -9.84 5.35 -7.97
CA VAL A 103 -9.57 4.73 -9.27
C VAL A 103 -10.19 3.33 -9.32
N LYS A 104 -10.12 2.59 -8.20
CA LYS A 104 -10.75 1.28 -8.04
C LYS A 104 -11.68 1.31 -6.83
N PRO A 105 -12.99 1.59 -7.01
CA PRO A 105 -13.95 1.54 -5.93
C PRO A 105 -13.88 0.23 -5.16
N VAL A 106 -13.83 0.34 -3.83
CA VAL A 106 -13.86 -0.82 -2.94
C VAL A 106 -15.29 -1.31 -2.86
N LYS A 107 -15.51 -2.60 -3.15
CA LYS A 107 -16.79 -3.28 -2.96
C LYS A 107 -16.58 -4.51 -2.09
N MET A 108 -16.93 -4.40 -0.81
CA MET A 108 -16.84 -5.50 0.15
C MET A 108 -18.17 -6.26 0.30
N THR A 109 -19.30 -5.66 -0.09
CA THR A 109 -20.63 -6.26 -0.01
C THR A 109 -21.42 -6.01 -1.28
N SER A 110 -22.46 -6.79 -1.55
CA SER A 110 -23.35 -6.59 -2.70
C SER A 110 -24.37 -5.46 -2.50
N GLU A 111 -24.59 -5.04 -1.25
CA GLU A 111 -25.57 -4.03 -0.87
C GLU A 111 -24.95 -2.63 -0.80
N ASP A 112 -25.79 -1.59 -0.83
CA ASP A 112 -25.31 -0.23 -0.57
C ASP A 112 -24.96 -0.11 0.93
N SER A 113 -23.66 0.01 1.22
CA SER A 113 -23.09 -0.16 2.55
C SER A 113 -21.86 0.74 2.70
N PRO A 114 -21.57 1.29 3.88
CA PRO A 114 -20.34 2.06 4.13
C PRO A 114 -19.05 1.22 3.98
N LEU A 115 -19.17 -0.10 3.82
CA LEU A 115 -18.06 -0.97 3.43
C LEU A 115 -17.73 -0.89 1.94
N ASN A 116 -18.64 -0.34 1.13
CA ASN A 116 -18.43 -0.03 -0.27
C ASN A 116 -18.11 1.46 -0.40
N ILE A 117 -16.93 1.79 -0.92
CA ILE A 117 -16.49 3.18 -1.05
C ILE A 117 -16.04 3.44 -2.48
N ALA A 118 -16.57 4.49 -3.09
CA ALA A 118 -16.18 4.96 -4.42
C ALA A 118 -15.39 6.28 -4.38
N SER A 119 -15.41 6.96 -3.23
CA SER A 119 -14.62 8.16 -2.96
C SER A 119 -14.37 8.30 -1.46
N LEU A 120 -13.44 9.18 -1.09
CA LEU A 120 -13.18 9.59 0.29
C LEU A 120 -13.36 11.10 0.41
N SER A 121 -14.18 11.54 1.36
CA SER A 121 -14.20 12.94 1.80
C SER A 121 -13.14 13.12 2.88
N LEU A 122 -12.04 13.81 2.55
CA LEU A 122 -10.90 14.00 3.46
C LEU A 122 -10.75 15.48 3.81
N CYS A 123 -10.17 15.75 4.98
CA CYS A 123 -9.82 17.09 5.42
C CYS A 123 -8.49 17.11 6.19
N GLU A 124 -7.96 18.31 6.46
CA GLU A 124 -6.74 18.47 7.25
C GLU A 124 -6.88 17.75 8.60
N PRO A 125 -5.98 16.80 8.92
CA PRO A 125 -6.00 16.10 10.19
C PRO A 125 -5.65 17.03 11.34
N THR A 126 -6.51 17.08 12.35
CA THR A 126 -6.16 17.71 13.64
C THR A 126 -4.99 16.98 14.30
N ASN A 127 -4.23 17.68 15.15
CA ASN A 127 -3.15 17.07 15.94
C ASN A 127 -3.63 15.89 16.81
N ARG A 128 -4.89 15.94 17.30
CA ARG A 128 -5.48 14.82 18.05
C ARG A 128 -5.67 13.59 17.17
N GLN A 129 -6.16 13.76 15.94
CA GLN A 129 -6.31 12.66 14.99
C GLN A 129 -4.96 12.09 14.58
N LYS A 130 -3.94 12.93 14.33
CA LYS A 130 -2.56 12.47 14.03
C LYS A 130 -2.02 11.57 15.15
N ARG A 131 -2.09 12.01 16.41
CA ARG A 131 -1.63 11.19 17.56
C ARG A 131 -2.41 9.89 17.69
N LYS A 132 -3.74 9.94 17.57
CA LYS A 132 -4.58 8.74 17.66
C LYS A 132 -4.34 7.76 16.52
N ALA A 133 -4.01 8.23 15.32
CA ALA A 133 -3.62 7.38 14.21
C ALA A 133 -2.26 6.70 14.48
N ALA A 134 -1.29 7.45 15.02
CA ALA A 134 0.03 6.93 15.37
C ALA A 134 0.01 5.78 16.41
N GLU A 135 -1.03 5.73 17.26
CA GLU A 135 -1.25 4.61 18.19
C GLU A 135 -1.48 3.26 17.47
N ALA A 136 -1.78 3.26 16.17
CA ALA A 136 -1.97 2.05 15.37
C ALA A 136 -0.67 1.30 15.04
N GLY A 137 0.49 1.94 15.20
CA GLY A 137 1.80 1.32 14.95
C GLY A 137 2.55 1.97 13.80
N GLY A 138 3.08 1.17 12.88
CA GLY A 138 3.93 1.64 11.79
C GLY A 138 3.21 2.56 10.78
N PRO A 139 3.97 3.13 9.81
CA PRO A 139 3.44 4.10 8.86
C PRO A 139 2.21 3.62 8.10
N PHE A 140 2.14 2.36 7.69
CA PHE A 140 0.98 1.83 6.96
C PHE A 140 -0.24 1.67 7.87
N ALA A 141 -0.07 1.10 9.06
CA ALA A 141 -1.15 0.97 10.04
C ALA A 141 -1.71 2.35 10.48
N SER A 142 -0.81 3.32 10.69
CA SER A 142 -1.16 4.70 11.00
C SER A 142 -1.90 5.38 9.84
N GLY A 143 -1.45 5.17 8.60
CA GLY A 143 -2.12 5.64 7.40
C GLY A 143 -3.55 5.11 7.27
N VAL A 144 -3.73 3.80 7.45
CA VAL A 144 -5.06 3.16 7.47
C VAL A 144 -5.95 3.77 8.54
N ALA A 145 -5.42 3.96 9.76
CA ALA A 145 -6.17 4.54 10.87
C ALA A 145 -6.57 6.00 10.62
N MET A 146 -5.68 6.79 10.02
CA MET A 146 -5.91 8.20 9.70
C MET A 146 -6.99 8.36 8.62
N ILE A 147 -6.86 7.64 7.50
CA ILE A 147 -7.86 7.65 6.42
C ILE A 147 -9.23 7.22 6.93
N ALA A 148 -9.29 6.12 7.69
CA ALA A 148 -10.55 5.60 8.23
C ALA A 148 -11.25 6.63 9.15
N MET A 149 -10.48 7.31 10.00
CA MET A 149 -11.02 8.26 10.96
C MET A 149 -11.52 9.55 10.31
N ILE A 150 -10.80 10.07 9.32
CA ILE A 150 -11.11 11.34 8.66
C ILE A 150 -12.17 11.14 7.59
N GLY A 151 -11.99 10.12 6.75
CA GLY A 151 -12.97 9.70 5.73
C GLY A 151 -14.25 9.11 6.30
N LYS A 152 -14.29 8.82 7.61
CA LYS A 152 -15.42 8.18 8.31
C LYS A 152 -15.82 6.84 7.67
N VAL A 153 -14.83 6.10 7.19
CA VAL A 153 -15.00 4.79 6.55
C VAL A 153 -14.40 3.68 7.42
N PRO A 154 -14.89 2.44 7.35
CA PRO A 154 -14.31 1.32 8.10
C PRO A 154 -12.85 1.06 7.72
N LYS A 155 -12.00 0.72 8.69
CA LYS A 155 -10.60 0.32 8.43
C LYS A 155 -10.49 -0.84 7.44
N SER A 156 -11.46 -1.76 7.43
CA SER A 156 -11.52 -2.86 6.48
C SER A 156 -11.68 -2.39 5.04
N ALA A 157 -12.47 -1.35 4.80
CA ALA A 157 -12.63 -0.75 3.48
C ALA A 157 -11.33 -0.06 3.05
N VAL A 158 -10.67 0.65 3.97
CA VAL A 158 -9.36 1.27 3.69
C VAL A 158 -8.31 0.23 3.35
N ARG A 159 -8.24 -0.88 4.11
CA ARG A 159 -7.32 -2.00 3.82
C ARG A 159 -7.55 -2.65 2.46
N ALA A 160 -8.77 -2.57 1.94
CA ALA A 160 -9.14 -3.10 0.63
C ALA A 160 -8.90 -2.10 -0.52
N MET A 161 -8.45 -0.87 -0.24
CA MET A 161 -8.06 0.08 -1.27
C MET A 161 -6.79 -0.41 -1.98
N CYS A 162 -6.70 -0.16 -3.29
CA CYS A 162 -5.48 -0.42 -4.04
C CYS A 162 -4.38 0.61 -3.69
N ALA A 163 -3.13 0.27 -3.99
CA ALA A 163 -1.97 1.10 -3.70
C ALA A 163 -2.11 2.53 -4.24
N ARG A 164 -2.59 2.71 -5.48
CA ARG A 164 -2.79 4.05 -6.06
C ARG A 164 -3.70 4.93 -5.20
N ASP A 165 -4.86 4.39 -4.84
CA ASP A 165 -5.87 5.12 -4.07
C ASP A 165 -5.41 5.38 -2.63
N PHE A 166 -4.80 4.39 -2.00
CA PHE A 166 -4.28 4.52 -0.64
C PHE A 166 -3.14 5.54 -0.58
N LEU A 167 -2.15 5.44 -1.48
CA LEU A 167 -1.01 6.35 -1.51
C LEU A 167 -1.40 7.78 -1.93
N ALA A 168 -2.43 7.95 -2.77
CA ALA A 168 -3.00 9.26 -3.06
C ALA A 168 -3.57 9.93 -1.79
N ALA A 169 -4.31 9.18 -0.97
CA ALA A 169 -4.82 9.68 0.31
C ALA A 169 -3.69 9.99 1.30
N ILE A 170 -2.65 9.16 1.37
CA ILE A 170 -1.46 9.44 2.21
C ILE A 170 -0.74 10.71 1.75
N SER A 171 -0.59 10.90 0.45
CA SER A 171 0.07 12.09 -0.09
C SER A 171 -0.70 13.37 0.17
N TYR A 172 -2.04 13.34 0.11
CA TYR A 172 -2.87 14.45 0.56
C TYR A 172 -2.50 14.86 2.01
N PHE A 173 -2.38 13.90 2.92
CA PHE A 173 -1.99 14.23 4.30
C PHE A 173 -0.55 14.74 4.42
N ASN A 174 0.37 14.24 3.60
CA ASN A 174 1.75 14.72 3.55
C ASN A 174 1.84 16.15 2.98
N GLY A 175 0.89 16.60 2.17
CA GLY A 175 0.83 17.95 1.62
C GLY A 175 0.73 19.05 2.69
N PHE A 176 0.20 18.75 3.89
CA PHE A 176 0.18 19.68 5.02
C PHE A 176 1.54 19.85 5.72
N GLN A 177 2.53 19.01 5.38
CA GLN A 177 3.91 19.17 5.86
C GLN A 177 4.74 20.06 4.93
N VAL A 178 4.25 20.33 3.71
CA VAL A 178 4.84 21.32 2.81
C VAL A 178 4.59 22.68 3.44
N ARG A 179 5.67 23.39 3.79
CA ARG A 179 5.58 24.69 4.48
C ARG A 179 4.71 25.65 3.67
N ARG A 180 3.64 26.18 4.29
CA ARG A 180 3.03 27.44 3.86
C ARG A 180 4.08 28.52 4.11
N SER A 181 4.79 28.96 3.08
CA SER A 181 5.68 30.13 3.21
C SER A 181 4.78 31.33 3.55
N PRO A 182 5.20 32.27 4.42
CA PRO A 182 4.43 33.48 4.68
C PRO A 182 4.10 34.29 3.41
N ASP A 183 4.89 34.10 2.35
CA ASP A 183 4.78 34.80 1.07
C ASP A 183 3.97 34.03 -0.01
N SER A 184 3.30 32.93 0.34
CA SER A 184 2.35 32.31 -0.59
C SER A 184 1.01 33.03 -0.48
N ASP A 185 0.81 34.02 -1.34
CA ASP A 185 -0.47 34.71 -1.55
C ASP A 185 -1.53 33.71 -2.07
N GLU A 186 -2.39 33.25 -1.16
CA GLU A 186 -3.80 32.88 -1.42
C GLU A 186 -4.71 33.62 -0.44
#